data_AF-A0A645E8W6-F1
#
_entry.id   AF-A0A645E8W6-F1
#
_cell.length_a   1.000
_cell.length_b   1.000
_cell.length_c   1.000
_cell.angle_alpha   90.00
_cell.angle_beta   90.00
_cell.angle_gamma   90.00
#
_symmetry.space_group_name_H-M   'P 1'
#
loop_
_entity.id
_entity.type
_entity.pdbx_description
1 polymer ?
#
loop_
_entity_poly.entity_id
_entity_poly.type
_entity_poly.pdbx_seq_one_letter_code
_entity_poly.pdbx_strand_id
1 'polypeptide(L)'
;MPLVLSAPQWLEEQALADGAFGLALGLPLHLGEAPFITGSKLVVDVLTEKMKSLTGGQVIVDPDASSAADKLEGIILEKRAALGL
;
A
#
# COMPACT_ATOMS: atom_id res chain seq x y z
N MET A 1 2.46 -13.58 3.85
CA MET A 1 3.06 -13.06 5.11
C MET A 1 2.24 -11.87 5.58
N PRO A 2 1.86 -11.78 6.87
CA PRO A 2 1.03 -10.70 7.39
C PRO A 2 1.87 -9.44 7.67
N LEU A 3 2.30 -8.77 6.59
CA LEU A 3 3.14 -7.58 6.62
C LEU A 3 2.54 -6.48 5.72
N VAL A 4 2.67 -5.24 6.16
CA VAL A 4 2.26 -4.02 5.43
C VAL A 4 3.32 -2.93 5.65
N LEU A 5 3.43 -2.01 4.70
CA LEU A 5 4.27 -0.81 4.79
C LEU A 5 3.39 0.43 4.94
N SER A 6 3.88 1.42 5.67
CA SER A 6 3.17 2.68 5.87
C SER A 6 4.14 3.85 5.83
N ALA A 7 3.92 4.77 4.90
CA ALA A 7 4.53 6.09 4.89
C ALA A 7 3.40 7.13 5.10
N PRO A 8 2.94 7.29 6.36
CA PRO A 8 1.79 8.15 6.68
C PRO A 8 2.08 9.63 6.44
N GLN A 9 3.36 10.01 6.42
CA GLN A 9 3.82 11.36 6.08
C GLN A 9 5.14 11.20 5.30
N TRP A 10 5.05 11.13 3.97
CA TRP A 10 6.22 11.06 3.11
C TRP A 10 6.50 12.46 2.54
N LEU A 11 7.77 12.84 2.48
CA LEU A 11 8.20 14.16 1.99
C LEU A 11 9.25 14.03 0.87
N GLU A 12 10.06 12.98 0.93
CA GLU A 12 11.22 12.80 0.07
C GLU A 12 10.96 11.70 -0.96
N GLU A 13 11.59 11.83 -2.14
CA GLU A 13 11.52 10.84 -3.22
C GLU A 13 12.04 9.46 -2.78
N GLN A 14 12.96 9.42 -1.81
CA GLN A 14 13.49 8.18 -1.25
C GLN A 14 12.39 7.33 -0.60
N ALA A 15 11.42 7.94 0.09
CA ALA A 15 10.31 7.20 0.69
C ALA A 15 9.40 6.55 -0.37
N LEU A 16 9.22 7.21 -1.51
CA LEU A 16 8.47 6.64 -2.65
C LEU A 16 9.26 5.50 -3.31
N ALA A 17 10.58 5.63 -3.42
CA ALA A 17 11.44 4.58 -3.96
C ALA A 17 11.43 3.32 -3.08
N ASP A 18 11.54 3.48 -1.75
CA ASP A 18 11.43 2.38 -0.79
C ASP A 18 10.05 1.72 -0.86
N GLY A 19 8.99 2.53 -0.93
CA GLY A 19 7.63 2.05 -1.14
C GLY A 19 7.46 1.26 -2.44
N ALA A 20 8.02 1.76 -3.54
CA ALA A 20 7.98 1.07 -4.84
C ALA A 20 8.70 -0.28 -4.80
N PHE A 21 9.83 -0.36 -4.09
CA PHE A 21 10.50 -1.64 -3.87
C PHE A 21 9.65 -2.61 -3.03
N GLY A 22 8.99 -2.11 -1.99
CA GLY A 22 8.04 -2.89 -1.20
C GLY A 22 6.86 -3.45 -2.03
N LEU A 23 6.29 -2.64 -2.92
CA LEU A 23 5.25 -3.05 -3.85
C LEU A 23 5.73 -4.17 -4.78
N ALA A 24 6.98 -4.08 -5.27
CA ALA A 24 7.59 -5.11 -6.11
C ALA A 24 7.76 -6.45 -5.36
N LEU A 25 8.03 -6.39 -4.05
CA LEU A 25 8.08 -7.56 -3.15
C LEU A 25 6.69 -8.09 -2.74
N GLY A 26 5.61 -7.50 -3.24
CA GLY A 26 4.25 -7.94 -2.99
C GLY A 26 3.63 -7.41 -1.69
N LEU A 27 4.20 -6.35 -1.12
CA LEU A 27 3.71 -5.76 0.13
C LEU A 27 2.67 -4.65 -0.14
N PRO A 28 1.55 -4.62 0.59
CA PRO A 28 0.67 -3.45 0.63
C PRO A 28 1.44 -2.23 1.20
N LEU A 29 1.29 -1.08 0.55
CA LEU A 29 1.90 0.19 0.91
C LEU A 29 0.82 1.24 1.15
N HIS A 30 0.73 1.71 2.38
CA HIS A 30 -0.06 2.87 2.74
C HIS A 30 0.75 4.16 2.57
N LEU A 31 0.13 5.18 1.97
CA LEU A 31 0.62 6.54 1.84
C LEU A 31 -0.43 7.51 2.42
N GLY A 32 -0.03 8.40 3.33
CA GLY A 32 -0.95 9.41 3.87
C GLY A 32 -1.32 10.50 2.87
N GLU A 33 -0.47 10.72 1.87
CA GLU A 33 -0.75 11.64 0.76
C GLU A 33 -0.60 10.92 -0.58
N ALA A 34 -1.43 11.31 -1.55
CA ALA A 34 -1.37 10.72 -2.89
C ALA A 34 -0.04 11.08 -3.56
N PRO A 35 0.70 10.11 -4.15
CA PRO A 35 1.85 10.43 -4.97
C PRO A 35 1.40 11.10 -6.27
N PHE A 36 2.36 11.61 -7.04
CA PHE A 36 2.13 12.39 -8.27
C PHE A 36 1.68 11.51 -9.46
N ILE A 37 0.61 10.73 -9.29
CA ILE A 37 0.09 9.74 -10.25
C ILE A 37 -1.37 9.99 -10.65
N THR A 38 -2.07 10.88 -9.96
CA THR A 38 -3.53 11.09 -10.06
C THR A 38 -3.97 11.63 -11.42
N GLY A 39 -3.05 12.17 -12.22
CA GLY A 39 -3.31 12.63 -13.59
C GLY A 39 -3.59 11.50 -14.61
N SER A 40 -3.31 10.23 -14.26
CA SER A 40 -3.55 9.09 -15.14
C SER A 40 -4.40 8.02 -14.47
N LYS A 41 -5.63 7.84 -14.98
CA LYS A 41 -6.53 6.79 -14.52
C LYS A 41 -5.91 5.39 -14.64
N LEU A 42 -5.16 5.14 -15.70
CA LEU A 42 -4.47 3.87 -15.90
C LEU A 42 -3.42 3.63 -14.81
N VAL A 43 -2.62 4.64 -14.47
CA VAL A 43 -1.58 4.49 -13.44
C VAL A 43 -2.19 4.29 -12.07
N VAL A 44 -3.23 5.06 -11.71
CA VAL A 44 -3.97 4.88 -10.45
C VAL A 44 -4.52 3.45 -10.36
N ASP A 45 -5.26 3.00 -11.37
CA ASP A 45 -5.85 1.66 -11.42
C ASP A 45 -4.79 0.54 -11.34
N VAL A 46 -3.65 0.72 -12.01
CA VAL A 46 -2.55 -0.24 -11.93
C VAL A 46 -2.01 -0.34 -10.51
N LEU A 47 -1.70 0.79 -9.88
CA LEU A 47 -1.03 0.81 -8.57
C LEU A 47 -1.98 0.46 -7.42
N THR A 48 -3.25 0.85 -7.47
CA THR A 48 -4.20 0.66 -6.36
C THR A 48 -5.00 -0.64 -6.45
N GLU A 49 -5.19 -1.22 -7.64
CA GLU A 49 -6.00 -2.43 -7.80
C GLU A 49 -5.26 -3.57 -8.51
N LYS A 50 -4.78 -3.34 -9.74
CA LYS A 50 -4.23 -4.44 -10.56
C LYS A 50 -2.91 -4.99 -10.01
N MET A 51 -2.14 -4.19 -9.29
CA MET A 51 -0.86 -4.58 -8.69
C MET A 51 -0.98 -5.82 -7.79
N LYS A 52 -2.15 -6.04 -7.17
CA LYS A 52 -2.43 -7.26 -6.38
C LYS A 52 -2.26 -8.53 -7.18
N SER A 53 -2.66 -8.51 -8.45
CA SER A 53 -2.54 -9.66 -9.36
C SER A 53 -1.15 -9.82 -9.97
N LEU A 54 -0.35 -8.75 -9.98
CA LEU A 54 0.98 -8.74 -10.58
C LEU A 54 2.05 -9.18 -9.59
N THR A 55 2.06 -8.59 -8.39
CA THR A 55 3.07 -8.87 -7.35
C THR A 55 2.46 -9.29 -6.01
N GLY A 56 1.17 -9.01 -5.79
CA GLY A 56 0.53 -9.09 -4.48
C GLY A 56 0.54 -7.75 -3.71
N GLY A 57 1.29 -6.76 -4.20
CA GLY A 57 1.38 -5.43 -3.62
C GLY A 57 0.17 -4.57 -3.97
N GLN A 58 0.01 -3.46 -3.27
CA GLN A 58 -1.08 -2.51 -3.50
C GLN A 58 -0.73 -1.15 -2.91
N VAL A 59 -0.98 -0.06 -3.63
CA VAL A 59 -0.98 1.28 -3.05
C VAL A 59 -2.32 1.58 -2.40
N ILE A 60 -2.28 2.04 -1.16
CA ILE A 60 -3.42 2.51 -0.37
C ILE A 60 -3.16 3.96 -0.03
N VAL A 61 -4.08 4.86 -0.36
CA VAL A 61 -3.96 6.28 0.00
C VAL A 61 -5.02 6.60 1.03
N ASP A 62 -4.60 7.04 2.22
CA ASP A 62 -5.51 7.43 3.30
C ASP A 62 -4.88 8.50 4.21
N PRO A 63 -5.34 9.77 4.16
CA PRO A 63 -4.79 10.81 5.01
C PRO A 63 -5.22 10.70 6.48
N ASP A 64 -6.26 9.92 6.79
CA ASP A 64 -6.73 9.77 8.17
C ASP A 64 -5.98 8.64 8.88
N ALA A 65 -5.26 8.98 9.94
CA ALA A 65 -4.41 8.04 10.66
C ALA A 65 -5.19 6.88 11.29
N SER A 66 -6.42 7.12 11.76
CA SER A 66 -7.23 6.10 12.42
C SER A 66 -7.76 5.10 11.40
N SER A 67 -8.37 5.60 10.32
CA SER A 67 -8.84 4.79 9.18
C SER A 67 -7.70 4.03 8.52
N ALA A 68 -6.53 4.65 8.36
CA ALA A 68 -5.34 3.98 7.85
C ALA A 68 -4.92 2.81 8.75
N ALA A 69 -4.86 3.02 10.07
CA ALA A 69 -4.53 1.98 11.03
C ALA A 69 -5.52 0.81 10.97
N ASP A 70 -6.82 1.09 10.97
CA ASP A 70 -7.89 0.08 10.89
C ASP A 70 -7.77 -0.75 9.59
N LYS A 71 -7.53 -0.10 8.45
CA LYS A 71 -7.33 -0.79 7.16
C LYS A 71 -6.09 -1.68 7.18
N LEU A 72 -4.97 -1.17 7.69
CA LEU A 72 -3.71 -1.92 7.77
C LEU A 72 -3.82 -3.13 8.71
N GLU A 73 -4.47 -2.96 9.87
CA GLU A 73 -4.78 -4.07 10.77
C GLU A 73 -5.67 -5.11 10.08
N GLY A 74 -6.73 -4.68 9.39
CA GLY A 74 -7.61 -5.58 8.63
C GLY A 74 -6.84 -6.45 7.63
N ILE A 75 -5.90 -5.85 6.89
CA ILE A 75 -5.04 -6.58 5.94
C ILE A 75 -4.13 -7.58 6.66
N ILE A 76 -3.55 -7.21 7.80
CA ILE A 76 -2.71 -8.10 8.60
C ILE A 76 -3.55 -9.30 9.08
N LEU A 77 -4.73 -9.05 9.63
CA LEU A 77 -5.64 -10.09 10.14
C LEU A 77 -6.11 -11.03 9.02
N GLU A 78 -6.46 -10.49 7.86
CA GLU A 78 -6.80 -11.30 6.68
C GLU A 78 -5.64 -12.23 6.29
N LYS A 79 -4.42 -11.69 6.20
CA LYS A 79 -3.22 -12.46 5.85
C LYS A 79 -2.84 -13.47 6.94
N ARG A 80 -3.16 -13.22 8.22
CA ARG A 80 -2.99 -14.19 9.31
C ARG A 80 -3.99 -15.33 9.18
N ALA A 81 -5.27 -15.03 8.98
CA ALA A 81 -6.30 -16.03 8.79
C ALA A 81 -6.01 -16.94 7.59
N ALA A 82 -5.49 -16.37 6.48
CA ALA A 82 -5.05 -17.14 5.31
C ALA A 82 -3.88 -18.10 5.59
N LEU A 83 -3.14 -17.90 6.69
CA LEU A 83 -2.09 -18.79 7.18
C LEU A 83 -2.57 -19.74 8.29
N GLY A 84 -3.86 -19.69 8.66
CA GLY A 84 -4.43 -20.46 9.76
C GLY A 84 -4.09 -19.92 11.15
N LEU A 85 -3.85 -18.59 11.27
CA LEU A 85 -3.45 -17.89 12.50
C LEU A 85 -4.46 -16.85 12.98
#